data_AF-A0A820LNV4-F1
#
_entry.id   AF-A0A820LNV4-F1
#
_cell.length_a   1.000
_cell.length_b   1.000
_cell.length_c   1.000
_cell.angle_alpha   90.00
_cell.angle_beta   90.00
_cell.angle_gamma   90.00
#
_symmetry.space_group_name_H-M   'P 1'
#
loop_
_entity.id
_entity.type
_entity.pdbx_description
1 polymer ?
#
loop_
_entity_poly.entity_id
_entity_poly.type
_entity_poly.pdbx_seq_one_letter_code
_entity_poly.pdbx_strand_id
1 'polypeptide(L)'
;MEIRKEWLRNRLSNISVADDFNYDLVLAQTKGWPIAEVDQLLSLIIEAAYWRSIESPDMSVILTNIDFELALKKSHTSKLSSQRKAMIPNVHWSDIGGLATAKKEILNTIQLPLLHPDLFGDLA
;
A
#
# COMPACT_ATOMS: atom_id res chain seq x y z
N MET A 1 -2.87 16.47 -17.87
CA MET A 1 -3.78 16.30 -16.73
C MET A 1 -5.20 15.97 -17.22
N GLU A 2 -5.57 16.47 -18.39
CA GLU A 2 -6.92 16.36 -18.97
C GLU A 2 -7.39 14.94 -19.23
N ILE A 3 -6.52 14.05 -19.73
CA ILE A 3 -6.88 12.64 -19.95
C ILE A 3 -7.31 11.95 -18.66
N ARG A 4 -6.65 12.25 -17.53
CA ARG A 4 -6.94 11.64 -16.23
C ARG A 4 -8.22 12.18 -15.62
N LYS A 5 -8.49 13.48 -15.78
CA LYS A 5 -9.73 14.11 -15.36
C LYS A 5 -10.92 13.57 -16.16
N GLU A 6 -10.75 13.42 -17.47
CA GLU A 6 -11.76 12.83 -18.35
C GLU A 6 -12.04 11.36 -18.02
N TRP A 7 -10.98 10.58 -17.80
CA TRP A 7 -11.11 9.19 -17.36
C TRP A 7 -11.88 9.08 -16.04
N LEU A 8 -11.57 9.92 -15.05
CA LEU A 8 -12.24 9.93 -13.75
C LEU A 8 -13.73 10.28 -13.89
N ARG A 9 -14.06 11.29 -14.72
CA ARG A 9 -15.45 11.67 -14.99
C ARG A 9 -16.23 10.56 -15.67
N ASN A 10 -15.65 9.92 -16.69
CA ASN A 10 -16.27 8.78 -17.36
C ASN A 10 -16.46 7.61 -16.40
N ARG A 11 -15.47 7.32 -15.54
CA ARG A 11 -15.57 6.25 -14.54
C ARG A 11 -16.70 6.49 -13.53
N LEU A 12 -16.96 7.76 -13.19
CA LEU A 12 -18.01 8.17 -12.25
C LEU A 12 -19.33 8.54 -12.93
N SER A 13 -19.46 8.41 -14.26
CA SER A 13 -20.64 8.89 -14.99
C SER A 13 -21.94 8.18 -14.61
N ASN A 14 -21.84 6.94 -14.11
CA ASN A 14 -22.97 6.11 -13.72
C ASN A 14 -23.21 6.10 -12.21
N ILE A 15 -22.53 6.97 -11.46
CA ILE A 15 -22.62 7.06 -10.00
C ILE A 15 -23.14 8.44 -9.64
N SER A 16 -24.06 8.51 -8.67
CA SER A 16 -24.52 9.80 -8.15
C SER A 16 -23.39 10.45 -7.36
N VAL A 17 -23.05 11.69 -7.72
CA VAL A 17 -21.98 12.48 -7.08
C VAL A 17 -22.60 13.75 -6.53
N ALA A 18 -22.34 14.04 -5.25
CA ALA A 18 -22.80 15.26 -4.60
C ALA A 18 -21.98 16.48 -5.02
N ASP A 19 -22.57 17.66 -4.85
CA ASP A 19 -21.95 18.94 -5.21
C ASP A 19 -20.65 19.23 -4.44
N ASP A 20 -20.47 18.63 -3.25
CA ASP A 20 -19.29 18.79 -2.42
C ASP A 20 -18.10 17.93 -2.88
N PHE A 21 -18.30 16.96 -3.79
CA PHE A 21 -17.24 16.07 -4.23
C PHE A 21 -16.20 16.79 -5.09
N ASN A 22 -14.98 16.90 -4.58
CA ASN A 22 -13.92 17.67 -5.22
C ASN A 22 -13.03 16.81 -6.12
N TYR A 23 -13.34 16.79 -7.42
CA TYR A 23 -12.54 16.09 -8.44
C TYR A 23 -11.09 16.57 -8.51
N ASP A 24 -10.84 17.87 -8.32
CA ASP A 24 -9.50 18.43 -8.43
C ASP A 24 -8.63 18.01 -7.24
N LEU A 25 -9.21 17.85 -6.05
CA LEU A 25 -8.54 17.26 -4.89
C LEU A 25 -8.15 15.81 -5.15
N VAL A 26 -9.03 14.99 -5.73
CA VAL A 26 -8.75 13.60 -6.11
C VAL A 26 -7.56 13.54 -7.09
N LEU A 27 -7.54 14.42 -8.09
CA LEU A 27 -6.46 14.49 -9.07
C LEU A 27 -5.14 14.94 -8.44
N ALA A 28 -5.19 15.90 -7.51
CA ALA A 28 -4.02 16.40 -6.80
C ALA A 28 -3.40 15.31 -5.91
N GLN A 29 -4.22 14.63 -5.10
CA GLN A 29 -3.77 13.61 -4.15
C GLN A 29 -3.27 12.32 -4.82
N THR A 30 -3.78 12.01 -6.01
CA THR A 30 -3.38 10.80 -6.74
C THR A 30 -2.31 11.08 -7.81
N LYS A 31 -1.78 12.30 -7.89
CA LYS A 31 -0.77 12.66 -8.90
C LYS A 31 0.42 11.69 -8.85
N GLY A 32 0.73 11.10 -10.00
CA GLY A 32 1.83 10.12 -10.14
C GLY A 32 1.47 8.69 -9.76
N TRP A 33 0.27 8.42 -9.23
CA TRP A 33 -0.17 7.05 -8.95
C TRP A 33 -0.47 6.30 -10.25
N PRO A 34 -0.13 4.99 -10.34
CA PRO A 34 -0.58 4.10 -11.41
C PRO A 34 -2.11 4.05 -11.47
N ILE A 35 -2.67 3.89 -12.68
CA ILE A 35 -4.14 3.90 -12.87
C ILE A 35 -4.85 2.81 -12.05
N ALA A 36 -4.22 1.65 -11.86
CA ALA A 36 -4.75 0.57 -11.04
C ALA A 36 -4.89 0.96 -9.56
N GLU A 37 -3.96 1.74 -9.00
CA GLU A 37 -4.08 2.24 -7.63
C GLU A 37 -5.19 3.28 -7.49
N VAL A 38 -5.41 4.08 -8.54
CA VAL A 38 -6.53 5.04 -8.57
C VAL A 38 -7.86 4.30 -8.65
N ASP A 39 -7.96 3.25 -9.44
CA ASP A 39 -9.16 2.43 -9.54
C ASP A 39 -9.46 1.69 -8.23
N GLN A 40 -8.43 1.20 -7.54
CA GLN A 40 -8.56 0.64 -6.20
C GLN A 40 -9.04 1.69 -5.19
N LEU A 41 -8.50 2.91 -5.25
CA LEU A 41 -8.97 4.01 -4.42
C LEU A 41 -10.45 4.32 -4.71
N LEU A 42 -10.85 4.44 -5.98
CA LEU A 42 -12.25 4.68 -6.36
C LEU A 42 -13.19 3.59 -5.83
N SER A 43 -12.76 2.33 -5.85
CA SER A 43 -13.52 1.22 -5.28
C SER A 43 -13.74 1.41 -3.77
N LEU A 44 -12.72 1.88 -3.04
CA LEU A 44 -12.84 2.18 -1.61
C LEU A 44 -13.76 3.38 -1.33
N ILE A 45 -13.80 4.38 -2.22
CA ILE A 45 -14.71 5.53 -2.08
C ILE A 45 -16.16 5.07 -2.24
N ILE A 46 -16.44 4.26 -3.25
CA ILE A 46 -17.78 3.69 -3.49
C ILE A 46 -18.20 2.81 -2.31
N GLU A 47 -17.29 2.00 -1.77
CA GLU A 47 -17.53 1.18 -0.59
C GLU A 47 -17.88 2.06 0.63
N ALA A 48 -17.13 3.14 0.87
CA ALA A 48 -17.40 4.07 1.97
C ALA A 48 -18.77 4.73 1.83
N ALA A 49 -19.13 5.17 0.62
CA ALA A 49 -20.44 5.75 0.35
C ALA A 49 -21.58 4.75 0.55
N TYR A 50 -21.38 3.49 0.17
CA TYR A 50 -22.34 2.41 0.38
C TYR A 50 -22.56 2.11 1.88
N TRP A 51 -21.48 2.04 2.67
CA TRP A 51 -21.62 1.84 4.11
C TRP A 51 -22.36 3.01 4.78
N ARG A 52 -22.05 4.23 4.35
CA ARG A 52 -22.76 5.43 4.83
C ARG A 52 -24.23 5.44 4.42
N SER A 53 -24.56 4.95 3.22
CA SER A 53 -25.96 4.91 2.77
C SER A 53 -26.81 3.95 3.61
N ILE A 54 -26.24 2.89 4.18
CA ILE A 54 -26.96 1.98 5.09
C ILE A 54 -27.45 2.70 6.36
N GLU A 55 -26.71 3.72 6.81
CA GLU A 55 -27.07 4.53 7.97
C GLU A 55 -28.04 5.67 7.61
N SER A 56 -28.24 5.94 6.31
CA SER A 56 -29.11 7.01 5.81
C SER A 56 -30.55 6.52 5.60
N PRO A 57 -31.57 7.34 5.94
CA PRO A 57 -32.98 6.95 5.84
C PRO A 57 -33.47 6.74 4.39
N ASP A 58 -32.82 7.37 3.42
CA ASP A 58 -33.12 7.30 1.99
C ASP A 58 -32.37 6.17 1.26
N MET A 59 -31.37 5.55 1.92
CA MET A 59 -30.51 4.49 1.38
C MET A 59 -29.89 4.82 0.01
N SER A 60 -29.74 6.12 -0.30
CA SER A 60 -29.19 6.54 -1.58
C SER A 60 -27.67 6.54 -1.53
N VAL A 61 -27.04 5.93 -2.54
CA VAL A 61 -25.58 5.93 -2.68
C VAL A 61 -25.19 7.18 -3.46
N ILE A 62 -24.76 8.21 -2.75
CA ILE A 62 -24.26 9.47 -3.33
C ILE A 62 -22.84 9.67 -2.84
N LEU A 63 -21.89 9.82 -3.75
CA LEU A 63 -20.49 10.08 -3.44
C LEU A 63 -20.30 11.50 -2.90
N THR A 64 -19.67 11.62 -1.74
CA THR A 64 -19.35 12.90 -1.07
C THR A 64 -17.85 13.01 -0.83
N ASN A 65 -17.36 14.20 -0.48
CA ASN A 65 -15.93 14.38 -0.19
C ASN A 65 -15.47 13.58 1.05
N ILE A 66 -16.39 13.31 1.99
CA ILE A 66 -16.10 12.51 3.19
C ILE A 66 -15.70 11.08 2.81
N ASP A 67 -16.39 10.47 1.84
CA ASP A 67 -16.09 9.12 1.39
C ASP A 67 -14.69 9.04 0.77
N PHE A 68 -14.27 10.11 0.08
CA PHE A 68 -12.92 10.24 -0.44
C PHE A 68 -11.86 10.28 0.67
N GLU A 69 -12.06 11.09 1.71
CA GLU A 69 -11.14 11.19 2.83
C GLU A 69 -11.01 9.85 3.59
N LEU A 70 -12.13 9.17 3.83
CA LEU A 70 -12.17 7.85 4.46
C LEU A 70 -11.41 6.81 3.63
N ALA A 71 -11.66 6.78 2.31
CA ALA A 71 -10.98 5.88 1.39
C ALA A 71 -9.49 6.15 1.30
N LEU A 72 -9.07 7.42 1.27
CA LEU A 72 -7.66 7.81 1.22
C LEU A 72 -6.94 7.35 2.49
N LYS A 73 -7.54 7.58 3.66
CA LYS A 73 -7.02 7.08 4.95
C LYS A 73 -6.88 5.56 4.95
N LYS A 74 -7.91 4.83 4.48
CA LYS A 74 -7.89 3.35 4.38
C LYS A 74 -6.82 2.85 3.39
N SER A 75 -6.63 3.55 2.27
CA SER A 75 -5.57 3.24 1.29
C SER A 75 -4.18 3.38 1.92
N HIS A 76 -3.91 4.47 2.64
CA HIS A 76 -2.63 4.67 3.30
C HIS A 76 -2.37 3.66 4.43
N THR A 77 -3.37 3.33 5.25
CA THR A 77 -3.19 2.32 6.30
C THR A 77 -2.98 0.91 5.73
N SER A 78 -3.66 0.57 4.64
CA SER A 78 -3.45 -0.69 3.91
C SER A 78 -2.03 -0.78 3.35
N LYS A 79 -1.52 0.29 2.71
CA LYS A 79 -0.14 0.36 2.21
C LYS A 79 0.90 0.22 3.34
N LEU A 80 0.70 0.91 4.44
CA LEU A 80 1.59 0.78 5.61
C LEU A 80 1.56 -0.63 6.21
N SER A 81 0.40 -1.28 6.21
CA SER A 81 0.23 -2.64 6.73
C SER A 81 0.84 -3.69 5.80
N SER A 82 0.75 -3.51 4.48
CA SER A 82 1.36 -4.39 3.48
C SER A 82 2.87 -4.18 3.32
N GLN A 83 3.37 -2.95 3.55
CA GLN A 83 4.81 -2.65 3.66
C GLN A 83 5.46 -3.17 4.95
N ARG A 84 4.69 -3.58 5.96
CA ARG A 84 5.21 -4.34 7.12
C ARG A 84 5.48 -5.82 6.82
N LYS A 85 5.55 -6.25 5.55
CA LYS A 85 6.33 -7.44 5.22
C LYS A 85 7.78 -7.12 5.57
N ALA A 86 8.33 -7.82 6.57
CA ALA A 86 9.67 -7.64 7.14
C ALA A 86 10.62 -6.91 6.19
N MET A 87 10.72 -5.58 6.37
CA MET A 87 11.76 -4.79 5.72
C MET A 87 13.07 -5.42 6.19
N ILE A 88 13.82 -6.06 5.30
CA ILE A 88 15.19 -6.49 5.62
C ILE A 88 15.91 -5.19 5.99
N PRO A 89 16.25 -4.97 7.27
CA PRO A 89 16.86 -3.72 7.65
C PRO A 89 18.25 -3.66 7.01
N ASN A 90 18.63 -2.51 6.44
CA ASN A 90 19.97 -2.29 5.92
C ASN A 90 20.92 -2.07 7.11
N VAL A 91 21.23 -3.14 7.83
CA VAL A 91 22.17 -3.14 8.96
C VAL A 91 23.47 -3.80 8.53
N HIS A 92 24.57 -3.09 8.76
CA HIS A 92 25.90 -3.62 8.54
C HIS A 92 26.42 -4.30 9.80
N TRP A 93 27.39 -5.21 9.65
CA TRP A 93 28.04 -5.84 10.80
C TRP A 93 28.70 -4.83 11.74
N SER A 94 29.04 -3.63 11.28
CA SER A 94 29.53 -2.52 12.12
C SER A 94 28.49 -2.00 13.11
N ASP A 95 27.20 -2.15 12.80
CA ASP A 95 26.10 -1.49 13.52
C ASP A 95 25.64 -2.30 14.74
N ILE A 96 26.11 -3.54 14.87
CA ILE A 96 25.75 -4.47 15.94
C ILE A 96 26.87 -4.50 16.99
N GLY A 97 26.69 -3.85 18.14
CA GLY A 97 27.66 -3.89 19.26
C GLY A 97 27.59 -5.19 20.07
N GLY A 98 28.68 -5.54 20.78
CA GLY A 98 28.66 -6.56 21.85
C GLY A 98 28.56 -8.04 21.45
N LEU A 99 28.42 -8.37 20.16
CA LEU A 99 28.11 -9.73 19.68
C LEU A 99 29.25 -10.39 18.87
N ALA A 100 30.51 -10.06 19.17
CA ALA A 100 31.66 -10.53 18.36
C ALA A 100 31.73 -12.06 18.20
N THR A 101 31.45 -12.82 19.27
CA THR A 101 31.47 -14.29 19.25
C THR A 101 30.38 -14.86 18.34
N ALA A 102 29.13 -14.38 18.50
CA ALA A 102 28.01 -14.83 17.68
C ALA A 102 28.21 -14.50 16.18
N LYS A 103 28.76 -13.32 15.86
CA LYS A 103 29.12 -12.96 14.48
C LYS A 103 30.12 -13.93 13.88
N LYS A 104 31.15 -14.29 14.65
CA LYS A 104 32.22 -15.20 14.20
C LYS A 104 31.66 -16.60 13.96
N GLU A 105 30.80 -17.10 14.82
CA GLU A 105 30.17 -18.42 14.66
C GLU A 105 29.28 -18.45 13.41
N ILE A 106 28.40 -17.45 13.24
CA ILE A 106 27.52 -17.36 12.05
C ILE A 106 28.35 -17.30 10.77
N LEU A 107 29.40 -16.47 10.73
CA LEU A 107 30.27 -16.36 9.56
C LEU A 107 31.02 -17.66 9.28
N ASN A 108 31.51 -18.35 10.31
CA ASN A 108 32.17 -19.65 10.16
C ASN A 108 31.21 -20.72 9.62
N THR A 109 29.98 -20.80 10.14
CA THR A 109 28.97 -21.76 9.69
C THR A 109 28.61 -21.58 8.22
N ILE A 110 28.71 -20.37 7.68
CA ILE A 110 28.46 -20.10 6.26
C ILE A 110 29.75 -20.27 5.43
N GLN A 111 30.90 -19.78 5.92
CA GLN A 111 32.15 -19.79 5.16
C GLN A 111 32.79 -21.19 5.07
N LEU A 112 32.74 -22.00 6.13
CA LEU A 112 33.32 -23.35 6.13
C LEU A 112 32.73 -24.25 5.02
N PRO A 113 31.39 -24.33 4.86
CA PRO A 113 30.79 -25.08 3.75
C PRO A 113 31.12 -24.53 2.37
N LEU A 114 31.28 -23.20 2.24
CA LEU A 114 31.61 -22.56 0.96
C LEU A 114 33.08 -22.73 0.56
N LEU A 115 33.99 -22.78 1.53
CA LEU A 115 35.43 -22.95 1.30
C LEU A 115 35.84 -24.43 1.20
N HIS A 116 35.10 -25.32 1.84
CA HIS A 116 35.36 -26.76 1.86
C HIS A 116 34.13 -27.56 1.44
N PRO A 117 33.61 -27.37 0.21
CA PRO A 117 32.42 -28.09 -0.25
C PRO A 117 32.59 -29.61 -0.23
N ASP A 118 33.83 -30.12 -0.34
CA ASP A 118 34.20 -31.53 -0.22
C ASP A 118 33.96 -32.13 1.18
N LEU A 119 33.96 -31.31 2.23
CA LEU A 119 33.71 -31.75 3.61
C LEU A 119 32.22 -31.64 4.01
N PHE A 120 31.42 -30.88 3.26
CA PHE A 120 30.02 -30.53 3.62
C PHE A 120 28.99 -30.90 2.55
N GLY A 121 29.41 -31.44 1.39
CA GLY A 121 28.55 -31.77 0.25
C GLY A 121 27.54 -32.90 0.48
N ASP A 122 27.76 -33.76 1.48
CA ASP A 122 26.90 -34.93 1.76
C ASP A 122 25.75 -34.64 2.77
N LEU A 123 25.57 -33.39 3.20
CA LEU A 123 24.55 -32.99 4.18
C LEU A 123 23.37 -32.16 3.59
N ALA A 124 23.24 -32.10 2.26
CA ALA A 124 22.16 -31.38 1.56
C ALA A 124 21.10 -32.33 0.98
#